data_AF-A0A2S9GA34-F1
#
_entry.id   AF-A0A2S9GA34-F1
#
_cell.length_a   1.000
_cell.length_b   1.000
_cell.length_c   1.000
_cell.angle_alpha   90.00
_cell.angle_beta   90.00
_cell.angle_gamma   90.00
#
_symmetry.space_group_name_H-M   'P 1'
#
loop_
_entity.id
_entity.type
_entity.pdbx_description
1 polymer ?
#
loop_
_entity_poly.entity_id
_entity_poly.type
_entity_poly.pdbx_seq_one_letter_code
_entity_poly.pdbx_strand_id
1 'polypeptide(L)'
;EIAGARAAGRAGIPFSLSTMGTASIEDVAAANPQGRNWFQLYMWKDRDRSMALVERAATAGFDTLLVTVDVPVAGARLRDKRNGM
;
A
#
# COMPACT_ATOMS: atom_id res chain seq x y z
N GLU A 1 9.68 -1.18 0.95
CA GLU A 1 8.80 0.00 0.74
C GLU A 1 9.51 1.30 1.11
N ILE A 2 10.15 1.37 2.28
CA ILE A 2 10.92 2.54 2.76
C ILE A 2 11.86 3.14 1.71
N ALA A 3 12.70 2.32 1.08
CA ALA A 3 13.62 2.78 0.04
C ALA A 3 12.88 3.36 -1.19
N GLY A 4 11.77 2.73 -1.58
CA GLY A 4 10.91 3.17 -2.69
C GLY A 4 10.23 4.49 -2.39
N ALA A 5 9.65 4.64 -1.19
CA ALA A 5 9.04 5.89 -0.74
C ALA A 5 10.05 7.05 -0.73
N ARG A 6 11.25 6.83 -0.18
CA ARG A 6 12.34 7.82 -0.23
C ARG A 6 12.75 8.18 -1.66
N ALA A 7 12.84 7.20 -2.54
CA ALA A 7 13.21 7.42 -3.93
C ALA A 7 12.14 8.23 -4.68
N ALA A 8 10.87 7.89 -4.48
CA ALA A 8 9.73 8.62 -5.04
C ALA A 8 9.69 10.08 -4.56
N GLY A 9 9.89 10.30 -3.26
CA GLY A 9 10.01 11.65 -2.68
C GLY A 9 11.12 12.47 -3.33
N ARG A 10 12.33 11.91 -3.47
CA ARG A 10 13.45 12.60 -4.17
C ARG A 10 13.16 12.88 -5.63
N ALA A 11 12.41 12.02 -6.30
CA ALA A 11 12.03 12.18 -7.70
C ALA A 11 10.79 13.07 -7.91
N GLY A 12 10.12 13.50 -6.83
CA GLY A 12 8.91 14.31 -6.92
C GLY A 12 7.69 13.55 -7.47
N ILE A 13 7.68 12.21 -7.40
CA ILE A 13 6.59 11.36 -7.87
C ILE A 13 5.85 10.69 -6.71
N PRO A 14 4.60 10.24 -6.89
CA PRO A 14 3.87 9.53 -5.85
C PRO A 14 4.46 8.15 -5.54
N PHE A 15 4.32 7.72 -4.28
CA PHE A 15 4.54 6.35 -3.86
C PHE A 15 3.23 5.73 -3.36
N SER A 16 2.90 4.53 -3.82
CA SER A 16 1.74 3.78 -3.31
C SER A 16 2.17 2.64 -2.39
N LEU A 17 1.72 2.69 -1.13
CA LEU A 17 1.86 1.60 -0.17
C LEU A 17 0.73 0.59 -0.36
N SER A 18 1.07 -0.70 -0.49
CA SER A 18 0.08 -1.78 -0.60
C SER A 18 -0.53 -2.16 0.75
N THR A 19 -1.79 -2.60 0.76
CA THR A 19 -2.43 -3.26 1.91
C THR A 19 -1.62 -4.43 2.44
N MET A 20 -0.95 -5.17 1.55
CA MET A 20 -0.12 -6.34 1.85
C MET A 20 1.37 -5.97 1.93
N GLY A 21 1.68 -4.70 2.21
CA GLY A 21 3.06 -4.23 2.37
C GLY A 21 3.76 -4.82 3.60
N THR A 22 5.09 -4.82 3.57
CA THR A 22 5.97 -5.26 4.67
C THR A 22 6.37 -4.15 5.62
N ALA A 23 6.03 -2.90 5.31
CA ALA A 23 6.24 -1.74 6.18
C ALA A 23 4.90 -1.15 6.63
N SER A 24 4.89 -0.52 7.80
CA SER A 24 3.70 0.17 8.30
C SER A 24 3.42 1.47 7.54
N ILE A 25 2.19 1.97 7.69
CA ILE A 25 1.76 3.28 7.18
C ILE A 25 2.66 4.39 7.74
N GLU A 26 2.92 4.35 9.04
CA GLU A 26 3.71 5.34 9.76
C GLU A 26 5.18 5.30 9.35
N ASP A 27 5.75 4.11 9.14
CA ASP A 27 7.14 4.01 8.68
C ASP A 27 7.31 4.61 7.27
N VAL A 28 6.32 4.42 6.39
CA VAL A 28 6.32 5.03 5.05
C VAL A 28 6.14 6.55 5.13
N ALA A 29 5.22 7.04 5.96
CA ALA A 29 5.06 8.47 6.20
C ALA A 29 6.35 9.10 6.76
N ALA A 30 6.99 8.47 7.75
CA ALA A 30 8.24 8.92 8.31
C ALA A 30 9.41 8.85 7.31
N ALA A 31 9.42 7.88 6.41
CA ALA A 31 10.43 7.74 5.38
C ALA A 31 10.29 8.77 4.25
N ASN A 32 9.08 9.27 4.00
CA ASN A 32 8.78 10.23 2.95
C ASN A 32 7.83 11.34 3.47
N PRO A 33 8.26 12.14 4.46
CA PRO A 33 7.37 13.02 5.22
C PRO A 33 6.81 14.21 4.44
N GLN A 34 7.46 14.56 3.33
CA GLN A 34 7.05 15.66 2.44
C GLN A 34 6.64 15.17 1.05
N GLY A 35 6.70 13.87 0.80
CA GLY A 35 6.34 13.30 -0.50
C GLY A 35 4.87 12.89 -0.56
N ARG A 36 4.39 12.71 -1.78
CA ARG A 36 3.01 12.28 -2.05
C ARG A 36 2.86 10.78 -1.80
N ASN A 37 2.33 10.43 -0.63
CA ASN A 37 2.10 9.04 -0.23
C ASN A 37 0.63 8.66 -0.50
N TRP A 38 0.45 7.59 -1.26
CA TRP A 38 -0.85 7.00 -1.61
C TRP A 38 -1.03 5.67 -0.92
N PHE A 39 -2.25 5.32 -0.56
CA PHE A 39 -2.56 4.04 0.06
C PHE A 39 -3.37 3.18 -0.90
N GLN A 40 -2.93 1.96 -1.16
CA GLN A 40 -3.64 0.99 -1.97
C GLN A 40 -4.40 0.02 -1.06
N LEU A 41 -5.69 -0.14 -1.33
CA LEU A 41 -6.61 -0.99 -0.61
C LEU A 41 -7.05 -2.21 -1.44
N TYR A 42 -6.77 -3.40 -0.92
CA TYR A 42 -7.55 -4.60 -1.19
C TYR A 42 -8.67 -4.71 -0.15
N MET A 43 -9.92 -4.65 -0.58
CA MET A 43 -11.06 -4.76 0.32
C MET A 43 -11.15 -6.18 0.89
N TRP A 44 -10.98 -6.32 2.20
CA TRP A 44 -11.17 -7.60 2.88
C TRP A 44 -12.65 -7.85 3.16
N LYS A 45 -13.00 -9.11 3.44
CA LYS A 45 -14.37 -9.47 3.87
C LYS A 45 -14.77 -8.72 5.14
N ASP A 46 -13.82 -8.55 6.06
CA ASP A 46 -13.95 -7.71 7.23
C ASP A 46 -13.76 -6.23 6.79
N ARG A 47 -14.90 -5.55 6.64
CA ARG A 47 -14.93 -4.16 6.18
C ARG A 47 -14.42 -3.20 7.25
N ASP A 48 -14.69 -3.46 8.52
CA ASP A 48 -14.30 -2.58 9.61
C ASP A 48 -12.77 -2.53 9.73
N ARG A 49 -12.09 -3.68 9.59
CA ARG A 49 -10.62 -3.71 9.51
C ARG A 49 -10.07 -2.98 8.29
N SER A 50 -10.75 -3.10 7.15
CA SER A 50 -10.34 -2.40 5.93
C SER A 50 -10.46 -0.88 6.11
N MET A 51 -11.56 -0.42 6.69
CA MET A 51 -11.80 1.00 6.96
C MET A 51 -10.85 1.55 8.03
N ALA A 52 -10.51 0.76 9.06
CA ALA A 52 -9.51 1.14 10.05
C ALA A 52 -8.13 1.42 9.41
N LEU A 53 -7.75 0.65 8.38
CA LEU A 53 -6.52 0.92 7.61
C LEU A 53 -6.62 2.21 6.79
N VAL A 54 -7.76 2.46 6.15
CA VAL A 54 -8.00 3.70 5.40
C VAL A 54 -7.92 4.92 6.31
N GLU A 55 -8.57 4.85 7.48
CA GLU A 55 -8.55 5.94 8.46
C GLU A 55 -7.14 6.17 9.00
N ARG A 56 -6.42 5.09 9.33
CA ARG A 56 -5.02 5.16 9.77
C ARG A 56 -4.11 5.79 8.70
N ALA A 57 -4.31 5.46 7.42
CA ALA A 57 -3.59 6.08 6.32
C ALA A 57 -3.91 7.57 6.18
N ALA A 58 -5.19 7.95 6.25
CA ALA A 58 -5.62 9.34 6.20
C ALA A 58 -5.04 10.15 7.38
N THR A 59 -5.06 9.62 8.61
CA THR A 59 -4.44 10.25 9.78
C THR A 59 -2.94 10.43 9.61
N ALA A 60 -2.26 9.49 8.94
CA ALA A 60 -0.83 9.59 8.63
C ALA A 60 -0.50 10.54 7.45
N GLY A 61 -1.49 11.23 6.88
CA GLY A 61 -1.30 12.22 5.83
C GLY A 61 -1.26 11.64 4.40
N PHE A 62 -1.72 10.41 4.20
CA PHE A 62 -1.91 9.87 2.85
C PHE A 62 -3.09 10.57 2.19
N ASP A 63 -2.89 11.12 1.00
CA ASP A 63 -3.85 12.01 0.34
C ASP A 63 -4.75 11.32 -0.70
N THR A 64 -4.40 10.10 -1.10
CA THR A 64 -5.05 9.38 -2.19
C THR A 64 -5.23 7.91 -1.83
N LEU A 65 -6.45 7.42 -2.05
CA LEU A 65 -6.82 6.01 -1.91
C LEU A 65 -6.91 5.35 -3.30
N LEU A 66 -6.19 4.23 -3.47
CA LEU A 66 -6.22 3.39 -4.66
C LEU A 66 -6.97 2.09 -4.33
N VAL A 67 -8.22 1.97 -4.75
CA VAL A 67 -9.00 0.74 -4.52
C VAL A 67 -8.75 -0.25 -5.66
N THR A 68 -8.17 -1.40 -5.33
CA THR A 68 -7.86 -2.45 -6.32
C THR A 68 -8.99 -3.47 -6.39
N VAL A 69 -9.63 -3.58 -7.56
CA VAL A 69 -10.85 -4.37 -7.78
C VAL A 69 -10.68 -5.56 -8.73
N ASP A 70 -9.49 -5.72 -9.31
CA ASP A 70 -9.19 -6.71 -10.37
C ASP A 70 -8.67 -8.06 -9.84
N VAL A 71 -8.42 -8.19 -8.54
CA VAL A 71 -7.95 -9.44 -7.89
C VAL A 71 -8.97 -9.98 -6.88
N PRO A 72 -10.19 -10.38 -7.30
CA PRO A 72 -11.14 -11.04 -6.39
C PRO A 72 -10.69 -12.45 -5.99
N VAL A 73 -9.84 -13.08 -6.82
CA VAL A 73 -9.22 -14.40 -6.59
C VAL A 73 -7.76 -14.32 -7.02
N ALA A 74 -6.88 -15.10 -6.38
CA ALA A 74 -5.48 -15.20 -6.76
C ALA A 74 -5.33 -15.68 -8.22
N GLY A 75 -4.55 -14.95 -9.01
CA GLY A 75 -4.28 -15.32 -10.40
C GLY A 75 -3.40 -16.57 -10.53
N ALA A 76 -3.50 -17.26 -11.67
CA ALA A 76 -2.74 -18.47 -11.95
C ALA A 76 -1.27 -18.19 -12.31
N ARG A 77 -0.44 -17.92 -11.28
CA ARG A 77 0.99 -17.66 -11.44
C ARG A 77 1.80 -18.95 -11.39
N LEU A 78 2.07 -19.56 -12.55
CA LEU A 78 2.73 -20.88 -12.66
C LEU A 78 4.10 -20.93 -11.98
N ARG A 79 4.86 -19.82 -12.00
CA ARG A 79 6.16 -19.71 -11.32
C ARG A 79 6.01 -19.85 -9.81
N ASP A 80 5.02 -19.18 -9.22
CA ASP A 80 4.80 -19.15 -7.78
C ASP A 80 4.39 -20.55 -7.28
N LYS A 81 3.48 -21.21 -8.00
CA LYS A 81 3.09 -22.61 -7.74
C LYS A 81 4.27 -23.58 -7.77
N ARG A 82 5.19 -23.43 -8.73
CA ARG A 82 6.38 -24.30 -8.85
C ARG A 82 7.37 -24.06 -7.73
N ASN A 83 7.44 -22.83 -7.22
CA ASN A 83 8.41 -22.41 -6.21
C ASN A 83 7.86 -22.42 -4.78
N GLY A 84 6.60 -22.81 -4.57
CA GLY A 84 5.99 -22.93 -3.25
C GLY A 84 5.63 -21.59 -2.59
N MET A 85 5.36 -20.56 -3.39
CA MET A 85 4.80 -19.28 -2.93
C MET A 85 3.28 -19.29 -2.89
#